data_AF-A0A1W1W3M4-F1
#
_entry.id   AF-A0A1W1W3M4-F1
#
_cell.length_a   1.000
_cell.length_b   1.000
_cell.length_c   1.000
_cell.angle_alpha   90.00
_cell.angle_beta   90.00
_cell.angle_gamma   90.00
#
_symmetry.space_group_name_H-M   'P 1'
#
loop_
_entity.id
_entity.type
_entity.pdbx_description
1 polymer ?
#
loop_
_entity_poly.entity_id
_entity_poly.type
_entity_poly.pdbx_seq_one_letter_code
_entity_poly.pdbx_strand_id
1 'polypeptide(L)'
;MKNIEKYKTDLKILMEKGDNTDISMKYQCYPENIEVQIKDTFKDDKKSKEYIKKIIPFKDEYQSWYSESLVIIKQLLPDRLSDFIKLFEKPKTRKAIEYGNYVIEDFLQNLIVTTSYREKKVGPEAAISQFEQQLNILKSVERRFESSLFDIKQLVQADLFDSELDAAKELNKNKFSRGAGAVAGVVLEKHLAQLLINHNLKISKKPLLYLT
;
A
#
# COMPACT_ATOMS: atom_id res chain seq x y z
N MET A 1 -6.26 8.26 16.20
CA MET A 1 -7.00 7.67 15.05
C MET A 1 -6.90 8.48 13.76
N LYS A 2 -7.01 9.82 13.79
CA LYS A 2 -6.93 10.70 12.59
C LYS A 2 -5.67 10.51 11.71
N ASN A 3 -4.51 10.23 12.30
CA ASN A 3 -3.26 10.03 11.54
C ASN A 3 -3.21 8.70 10.78
N ILE A 4 -3.80 7.62 11.31
CA ILE A 4 -3.76 6.29 10.68
C ILE A 4 -4.69 6.24 9.46
N GLU A 5 -5.87 6.85 9.57
CA GLU A 5 -6.80 6.99 8.44
C GLU A 5 -6.20 7.86 7.33
N LYS A 6 -5.45 8.89 7.72
CA LYS A 6 -4.66 9.69 6.78
C LYS A 6 -3.63 8.82 6.05
N TYR A 7 -2.82 8.04 6.76
CA TYR A 7 -1.84 7.14 6.12
C TYR A 7 -2.49 6.12 5.18
N LYS A 8 -3.65 5.56 5.53
CA LYS A 8 -4.38 4.64 4.64
C LYS A 8 -4.87 5.36 3.38
N THR A 9 -5.35 6.59 3.53
CA THR A 9 -5.75 7.44 2.39
C THR A 9 -4.55 7.77 1.51
N ASP A 10 -3.43 8.19 2.11
CA ASP A 10 -2.19 8.53 1.40
C ASP A 10 -1.65 7.31 0.62
N LEU A 11 -1.67 6.11 1.23
CA LEU A 11 -1.29 4.87 0.55
C LEU A 11 -2.19 4.56 -0.66
N LYS A 12 -3.50 4.76 -0.53
CA LYS A 12 -4.45 4.56 -1.64
C LYS A 12 -4.19 5.54 -2.78
N ILE A 13 -3.98 6.82 -2.46
CA ILE A 13 -3.63 7.84 -3.45
C ILE A 13 -2.35 7.45 -4.19
N LEU A 14 -1.34 6.93 -3.47
CA LEU A 14 -0.10 6.47 -4.09
C LEU A 14 -0.30 5.23 -4.98
N MET A 15 -1.18 4.30 -4.61
CA MET A 15 -1.56 3.15 -5.45
C MET A 15 -2.28 3.62 -6.72
N GLU A 16 -3.24 4.54 -6.61
CA GLU A 16 -3.94 5.13 -7.76
C GLU A 16 -2.98 5.88 -8.70
N LYS A 17 -2.03 6.64 -8.13
CA LYS A 17 -0.93 7.28 -8.87
C LYS A 17 -0.11 6.24 -9.64
N GLY A 18 0.17 5.10 -9.02
CA GLY A 18 0.83 3.95 -9.65
C GLY A 18 0.03 3.35 -10.80
N ASP A 19 -1.28 3.17 -10.62
CA ASP A 19 -2.19 2.68 -11.67
C ASP A 19 -2.22 3.64 -12.88
N ASN A 20 -2.30 4.94 -12.63
CA ASN A 20 -2.24 5.95 -13.71
C ASN A 20 -0.88 5.96 -14.42
N THR A 21 0.21 5.75 -13.66
CA THR A 21 1.57 5.66 -14.22
C THR A 21 1.73 4.39 -15.07
N ASP A 22 1.12 3.27 -14.67
CA ASP A 22 1.09 2.02 -15.46
C ASP A 22 0.38 2.22 -16.80
N ILE A 23 -0.79 2.87 -16.77
CA ILE A 23 -1.54 3.24 -17.98
C ILE A 23 -0.69 4.13 -18.89
N SER A 24 0.01 5.11 -18.32
CA SER A 24 0.91 5.99 -19.07
C SER A 24 2.03 5.23 -19.77
N MET A 25 2.68 4.30 -19.06
CA MET A 25 3.73 3.44 -19.62
C MET A 25 3.22 2.58 -20.77
N LYS A 26 2.06 1.96 -20.57
CA LYS A 26 1.41 1.11 -21.58
C LYS A 26 0.96 1.92 -22.78
N TYR A 27 0.44 3.14 -22.57
CA TYR A 27 0.06 4.04 -23.66
C TYR A 27 1.27 4.45 -24.50
N GLN A 28 2.43 4.70 -23.88
CA GLN A 28 3.67 5.02 -24.60
C GLN A 28 4.15 3.83 -25.47
N CYS A 29 3.93 2.59 -25.04
CA CYS A 29 4.36 1.40 -25.78
C CYS A 29 3.33 0.92 -26.82
N TYR A 30 2.04 1.02 -26.50
CA TYR A 30 0.92 0.44 -27.25
C TYR A 30 -0.27 1.43 -27.28
N PRO A 31 -0.13 2.60 -27.93
CA PRO A 31 -1.15 3.64 -27.89
C PRO A 31 -2.50 3.15 -28.43
N GLU A 32 -2.52 2.49 -29.59
CA GLU A 32 -3.75 1.99 -30.23
C GLU A 32 -4.54 1.05 -29.32
N ASN A 33 -3.86 0.05 -28.72
CA ASN A 33 -4.49 -0.92 -27.83
C ASN A 33 -5.09 -0.24 -26.60
N ILE A 34 -4.38 0.72 -26.02
CA ILE A 34 -4.84 1.42 -24.81
C ILE A 34 -5.98 2.39 -25.15
N GLU A 35 -5.98 3.06 -26.31
CA GLU A 35 -7.11 3.88 -26.72
C GLU A 35 -8.40 3.07 -26.88
N VAL A 36 -8.30 1.85 -27.43
CA VAL A 36 -9.45 0.94 -27.53
C VAL A 36 -9.96 0.58 -26.13
N GLN A 37 -9.08 0.17 -25.22
CA GLN A 37 -9.45 -0.18 -23.84
C GLN A 37 -10.10 1.00 -23.08
N ILE A 38 -9.59 2.21 -23.27
CA ILE A 38 -10.15 3.44 -22.67
C ILE A 38 -11.55 3.69 -23.22
N LYS A 39 -11.73 3.61 -24.55
CA LYS A 39 -13.04 3.80 -25.20
C LYS A 39 -14.08 2.79 -24.71
N ASP A 40 -13.69 1.53 -24.57
CA ASP A 40 -14.56 0.46 -24.08
C ASP A 40 -14.96 0.66 -22.62
N THR A 41 -14.06 1.22 -21.81
CA THR A 41 -14.30 1.49 -20.38
C THR A 41 -15.27 2.65 -20.18
N PHE A 42 -15.07 3.78 -20.87
CA PHE A 42 -15.92 4.97 -20.70
C PHE A 42 -17.23 4.91 -21.49
N LYS A 43 -17.27 4.14 -22.59
CA LYS A 43 -18.41 4.07 -23.54
C LYS A 43 -18.88 5.44 -24.05
N ASP A 44 -17.99 6.42 -24.00
CA ASP A 44 -18.21 7.83 -24.35
C ASP A 44 -16.92 8.39 -24.96
N ASP A 45 -16.98 8.75 -26.24
CA ASP A 45 -15.83 9.23 -27.02
C ASP A 45 -15.29 10.57 -26.48
N LYS A 46 -16.15 11.44 -25.96
CA LYS A 46 -15.74 12.75 -25.42
C LYS A 46 -14.94 12.57 -24.13
N LYS A 47 -15.42 11.73 -23.21
CA LYS A 47 -14.72 11.42 -21.95
C LYS A 47 -13.42 10.68 -22.19
N SER A 48 -13.41 9.73 -23.14
CA SER A 48 -12.20 8.98 -23.52
C SER A 48 -11.10 9.91 -24.02
N LYS A 49 -11.43 10.84 -24.93
CA LYS A 49 -10.48 11.85 -25.45
C LYS A 49 -10.00 12.80 -24.37
N GLU A 50 -10.87 13.20 -23.44
CA GLU A 50 -10.47 14.05 -22.31
C GLU A 50 -9.52 13.33 -21.36
N TYR A 51 -9.76 12.04 -21.10
CA TYR A 51 -8.88 11.21 -20.27
C TYR A 51 -7.51 11.03 -20.91
N ILE A 52 -7.44 10.68 -22.20
CA ILE A 52 -6.18 10.51 -22.94
C ILE A 52 -5.33 11.79 -22.87
N LYS A 53 -5.96 12.98 -23.01
CA LYS A 53 -5.26 14.27 -22.90
C LYS A 53 -4.71 14.56 -21.51
N LYS A 54 -5.24 13.93 -20.47
CA LYS A 54 -4.79 14.08 -19.08
C LYS A 54 -3.71 13.07 -18.69
N ILE A 55 -3.38 12.10 -19.55
CA ILE A 55 -2.31 11.13 -19.29
C ILE A 55 -0.99 11.90 -19.19
N ILE A 56 -0.40 11.88 -17.99
CA ILE A 56 0.91 12.46 -17.72
C ILE A 56 1.97 11.48 -18.24
N PRO A 57 3.02 11.93 -18.96
CA PRO A 57 4.06 11.03 -19.44
C PRO A 57 4.75 10.27 -18.31
N PHE A 58 5.04 8.99 -18.52
CA PHE A 58 5.59 8.10 -17.50
C PHE A 58 6.83 8.67 -16.81
N LYS A 59 7.78 9.20 -17.58
CA LYS A 59 9.04 9.75 -17.09
C LYS A 59 8.86 10.94 -16.12
N ASP A 60 7.78 11.69 -16.27
CA ASP A 60 7.52 12.90 -15.49
C ASP A 60 6.92 12.54 -14.12
N GLU A 61 6.15 11.44 -14.06
CA GLU A 61 5.46 10.98 -12.84
C GLU A 61 6.25 9.93 -12.06
N TYR A 62 6.96 9.05 -12.76
CA TYR A 62 7.58 7.85 -12.19
C TYR A 62 8.54 8.14 -11.03
N GLN A 63 9.39 9.16 -11.15
CA GLN A 63 10.40 9.46 -10.13
C GLN A 63 9.77 9.89 -8.79
N SER A 64 8.67 10.66 -8.87
CA SER A 64 7.91 11.05 -7.68
C SER A 64 7.23 9.83 -7.06
N TRP A 65 6.55 9.02 -7.87
CA TRP A 65 5.90 7.80 -7.39
C TRP A 65 6.89 6.80 -6.79
N TYR A 66 8.03 6.59 -7.43
CA TYR A 66 9.08 5.66 -6.99
C TYR A 66 9.65 6.08 -5.63
N SER A 67 9.96 7.37 -5.46
CA SER A 67 10.54 7.89 -4.22
C SER A 67 9.59 7.71 -3.03
N GLU A 68 8.31 8.02 -3.21
CA GLU A 68 7.29 7.82 -2.18
C GLU A 68 7.09 6.32 -1.87
N SER A 69 6.99 5.49 -2.91
CA SER A 69 6.82 4.04 -2.77
C SER A 69 7.99 3.37 -2.06
N LEU A 70 9.22 3.80 -2.37
CA LEU A 70 10.45 3.27 -1.79
C LEU A 70 10.48 3.46 -0.26
N VAL A 71 10.07 4.63 0.21
CA VAL A 71 10.01 4.94 1.66
C VAL A 71 9.00 4.03 2.36
N ILE A 72 7.82 3.85 1.77
CA ILE A 72 6.77 3.00 2.32
C ILE A 72 7.23 1.54 2.38
N ILE A 73 7.81 1.03 1.30
CA ILE A 73 8.30 -0.35 1.23
C ILE A 73 9.43 -0.56 2.24
N LYS A 74 10.36 0.38 2.37
CA LYS A 74 11.43 0.30 3.38
C LYS A 74 10.87 0.20 4.81
N GLN A 75 9.77 0.89 5.10
CA GLN A 75 9.19 0.91 6.44
C GLN A 75 8.30 -0.30 6.73
N LEU A 76 7.49 -0.74 5.75
CA LEU A 76 6.42 -1.73 5.97
C LEU A 76 6.73 -3.11 5.38
N LEU A 77 7.57 -3.20 4.36
CA LEU A 77 7.97 -4.44 3.69
C LEU A 77 9.50 -4.47 3.42
N PRO A 78 10.35 -4.34 4.45
CA PRO A 78 11.81 -4.26 4.28
C PRO A 78 12.38 -5.47 3.53
N ASP A 79 11.81 -6.66 3.73
CA ASP A 79 12.23 -7.90 3.07
C ASP A 79 12.05 -7.85 1.54
N ARG A 80 11.11 -7.03 1.05
CA ARG A 80 10.83 -6.85 -0.39
C ARG A 80 11.52 -5.61 -0.97
N LEU A 81 12.24 -4.84 -0.16
CA LEU A 81 12.92 -3.62 -0.62
C LEU A 81 13.94 -3.91 -1.72
N SER A 82 14.73 -4.98 -1.55
CA SER A 82 15.74 -5.34 -2.55
C SER A 82 15.12 -5.76 -3.88
N ASP A 83 13.97 -6.45 -3.85
CA ASP A 83 13.23 -6.84 -5.06
C ASP A 83 12.71 -5.60 -5.77
N PHE A 84 12.12 -4.66 -5.02
CA PHE A 84 11.57 -3.42 -5.58
C PHE A 84 12.65 -2.59 -6.30
N ILE A 85 13.85 -2.48 -5.70
CA ILE A 85 14.98 -1.72 -6.27
C ILE A 85 15.51 -2.41 -7.54
N LYS A 86 15.66 -3.74 -7.54
CA LYS A 86 16.18 -4.51 -8.68
C LYS A 86 15.34 -4.39 -9.95
N LEU A 87 14.02 -4.15 -9.83
CA LEU A 87 13.13 -3.94 -10.97
C LEU A 87 13.42 -2.59 -11.69
N PHE A 88 14.04 -1.64 -10.98
CA PHE A 88 14.47 -0.36 -11.53
C PHE A 88 15.93 -0.40 -12.02
N GLU A 89 16.86 -0.85 -11.18
CA GLU A 89 18.30 -0.69 -11.40
C GLU A 89 18.88 -1.64 -12.44
N LYS A 90 19.77 -1.12 -13.29
CA LYS A 90 20.53 -1.95 -14.23
C LYS A 90 21.45 -2.95 -13.50
N PRO A 91 21.43 -4.24 -13.89
CA PRO A 91 22.40 -5.19 -13.38
C PRO A 91 23.84 -4.79 -13.77
N LYS A 92 24.73 -4.65 -12.77
CA LYS A 92 26.14 -4.22 -12.97
C LYS A 92 26.96 -5.15 -13.86
N THR A 93 26.58 -6.43 -13.95
CA THR A 93 27.34 -7.49 -14.63
C THR A 93 26.71 -7.98 -15.94
N ARG A 94 25.70 -7.28 -16.48
CA ARG A 94 25.02 -7.73 -17.70
C ARG A 94 25.92 -7.57 -18.93
N LYS A 95 26.04 -8.66 -19.72
CA LYS A 95 26.83 -8.69 -20.97
C LYS A 95 26.03 -8.29 -22.20
N ALA A 96 24.72 -8.54 -22.17
CA ALA A 96 23.77 -8.23 -23.23
C ALA A 96 22.43 -7.82 -22.62
N ILE A 97 21.65 -7.05 -23.37
CA ILE A 97 20.30 -6.65 -22.98
C ILE A 97 19.31 -7.54 -23.74
N GLU A 98 18.44 -8.17 -22.97
CA GLU A 98 17.42 -9.13 -23.39
C GLU A 98 16.11 -8.80 -22.69
N TYR A 99 15.00 -9.32 -23.19
CA TYR A 99 13.68 -9.04 -22.62
C TYR A 99 13.61 -9.33 -21.12
N GLY A 100 14.25 -10.42 -20.65
CA GLY A 100 14.23 -10.81 -19.24
C GLY A 100 15.12 -10.00 -18.31
N ASN A 101 16.02 -9.14 -18.82
CA ASN A 101 16.94 -8.33 -18.00
C ASN A 101 16.84 -6.82 -18.28
N TYR A 102 15.84 -6.42 -19.08
CA TYR A 102 15.50 -5.04 -19.33
C TYR A 102 14.74 -4.47 -18.14
N VAL A 103 15.21 -3.34 -17.60
CA VAL A 103 14.67 -2.73 -16.37
C VAL A 103 14.10 -1.34 -16.62
N ILE A 104 13.44 -0.74 -15.62
CA ILE A 104 12.79 0.56 -15.77
C ILE A 104 13.82 1.68 -16.03
N GLU A 105 15.04 1.57 -15.51
CA GLU A 105 16.11 2.54 -15.84
C GLU A 105 16.47 2.51 -17.34
N ASP A 106 16.40 1.35 -18.01
CA ASP A 106 16.58 1.28 -19.47
C ASP A 106 15.44 1.97 -20.23
N PHE A 107 14.21 1.80 -19.74
CA PHE A 107 13.04 2.47 -20.28
C PHE A 107 13.16 3.98 -20.21
N LEU A 108 13.55 4.53 -19.05
CA LEU A 108 13.69 5.98 -18.85
C LEU A 108 14.78 6.59 -19.74
N GLN A 109 15.77 5.79 -20.14
CA GLN A 109 16.82 6.19 -21.09
C GLN A 109 16.42 5.99 -22.56
N ASN A 110 15.18 5.54 -22.81
CA ASN A 110 14.66 5.20 -24.14
C ASN A 110 15.53 4.17 -24.88
N LEU A 111 16.08 3.21 -24.15
CA LEU A 111 17.01 2.23 -24.71
C LEU A 111 16.27 1.22 -25.60
N ILE A 112 16.71 1.11 -26.85
CA ILE A 112 16.21 0.13 -27.81
C ILE A 112 17.41 -0.69 -28.31
N VAL A 113 17.29 -2.01 -28.24
CA VAL A 113 18.29 -2.93 -28.76
C VAL A 113 17.84 -3.38 -30.15
N THR A 114 18.65 -3.13 -31.17
CA THR A 114 18.40 -3.59 -32.53
C THR A 114 19.39 -4.67 -32.96
N THR A 115 18.98 -5.55 -33.87
CA THR A 115 19.87 -6.50 -34.54
C THR A 115 20.78 -5.78 -35.55
N SER A 116 21.77 -6.49 -36.10
CA SER A 116 22.62 -5.99 -37.19
C SER A 116 21.81 -5.55 -38.42
N TYR A 117 20.61 -6.08 -38.60
CA TYR A 117 19.67 -5.75 -39.67
C TYR A 117 18.70 -4.60 -39.31
N ARG A 118 18.96 -3.87 -38.21
CA ARG A 118 18.11 -2.79 -37.67
C ARG A 118 16.70 -3.22 -37.22
N GLU A 119 16.48 -4.51 -37.03
CA GLU A 119 15.22 -5.00 -36.46
C GLU A 119 15.24 -4.84 -34.94
N LYS A 120 14.11 -4.43 -34.35
CA LYS A 120 13.99 -4.27 -32.90
C LYS A 120 14.04 -5.64 -32.21
N LYS A 121 15.09 -5.87 -31.41
CA LYS A 121 15.27 -7.07 -30.58
C LYS A 121 14.63 -6.92 -29.21
N VAL A 122 14.85 -5.78 -28.55
CA VAL A 122 14.28 -5.45 -27.23
C VAL A 122 13.94 -3.97 -27.20
N GLY A 123 12.81 -3.61 -26.61
CA GLY A 123 12.43 -2.22 -26.43
C GLY A 123 11.71 -1.93 -25.12
N PRO A 124 11.14 -0.72 -25.02
CA PRO A 124 10.54 -0.18 -23.80
C PRO A 124 9.44 -1.06 -23.20
N GLU A 125 8.72 -1.81 -24.04
CA GLU A 125 7.67 -2.73 -23.63
C GLU A 125 8.15 -3.79 -22.62
N ALA A 126 9.44 -4.16 -22.65
CA ALA A 126 9.99 -5.16 -21.73
C ALA A 126 9.96 -4.69 -20.26
N ALA A 127 10.01 -3.37 -20.02
CA ALA A 127 9.94 -2.81 -18.68
C ALA A 127 8.52 -2.77 -18.10
N ILE A 128 7.45 -2.98 -18.89
CA ILE A 128 6.06 -2.96 -18.37
C ILE A 128 5.92 -3.98 -17.25
N SER A 129 6.40 -5.20 -17.48
CA SER A 129 6.37 -6.26 -16.47
C SER A 129 7.12 -5.88 -15.19
N GLN A 130 8.21 -5.13 -15.30
CA GLN A 130 9.01 -4.69 -14.14
C GLN A 130 8.25 -3.65 -13.31
N PHE A 131 7.61 -2.69 -13.98
CA PHE A 131 6.80 -1.68 -13.32
C PHE A 131 5.55 -2.28 -12.67
N GLU A 132 4.85 -3.18 -13.36
CA GLU A 132 3.72 -3.92 -12.79
C GLU A 132 4.11 -4.67 -11.52
N GLN A 133 5.31 -5.28 -11.49
CA GLN A 133 5.80 -5.93 -10.28
C GLN A 133 6.11 -4.94 -9.16
N GLN A 134 6.69 -3.77 -9.45
CA GLN A 134 6.87 -2.71 -8.45
C GLN A 134 5.52 -2.29 -7.86
N LEU A 135 4.52 -2.07 -8.71
CA LEU A 135 3.17 -1.70 -8.31
C LEU A 135 2.51 -2.81 -7.48
N ASN A 136 2.66 -4.08 -7.85
CA ASN A 136 2.13 -5.20 -7.09
C ASN A 136 2.78 -5.34 -5.70
N ILE A 137 4.08 -5.07 -5.58
CA ILE A 137 4.76 -5.00 -4.29
C ILE A 137 4.15 -3.88 -3.44
N LEU A 138 3.97 -2.69 -3.99
CA LEU A 138 3.32 -1.58 -3.28
C LEU A 138 1.89 -1.95 -2.85
N LYS A 139 1.08 -2.53 -3.73
CA LYS A 139 -0.29 -2.94 -3.41
C LYS A 139 -0.34 -4.01 -2.30
N SER A 140 0.68 -4.86 -2.18
CA SER A 140 0.76 -5.84 -1.11
C SER A 140 0.95 -5.22 0.29
N VAL A 141 1.39 -3.96 0.37
CA VAL A 141 1.55 -3.22 1.62
C VAL A 141 0.23 -3.07 2.37
N GLU A 142 -0.91 -2.94 1.68
CA GLU A 142 -2.21 -2.71 2.32
C GLU A 142 -2.54 -3.79 3.35
N ARG A 143 -2.30 -5.07 3.01
CA ARG A 143 -2.52 -6.20 3.92
C ARG A 143 -1.58 -6.16 5.13
N ARG A 144 -0.30 -5.81 4.91
CA ARG A 144 0.68 -5.71 5.99
C ARG A 144 0.38 -4.54 6.92
N PHE A 145 -0.10 -3.42 6.37
CA PHE A 145 -0.51 -2.24 7.13
C PHE A 145 -1.70 -2.57 8.02
N GLU A 146 -2.72 -3.26 7.50
CA GLU A 146 -3.88 -3.69 8.30
C GLU A 146 -3.50 -4.68 9.40
N SER A 147 -2.66 -5.68 9.11
CA SER A 147 -2.17 -6.62 10.12
C SER A 147 -1.37 -5.90 11.21
N SER A 148 -0.39 -5.09 10.83
CA SER A 148 0.46 -4.38 11.80
C SER A 148 -0.35 -3.40 12.65
N LEU A 149 -1.37 -2.76 12.06
CA LEU A 149 -2.29 -1.89 12.80
C LEU A 149 -3.12 -2.68 13.82
N PHE A 150 -3.58 -3.87 13.46
CA PHE A 150 -4.30 -4.74 14.37
C PHE A 150 -3.40 -5.17 15.53
N ASP A 151 -2.17 -5.59 15.24
CA ASP A 151 -1.18 -5.99 16.24
C ASP A 151 -0.86 -4.85 17.22
N ILE A 152 -0.61 -3.63 16.70
CA ILE A 152 -0.36 -2.44 17.52
C ILE A 152 -1.57 -2.11 18.41
N LYS A 153 -2.79 -2.21 17.88
CA LYS A 153 -4.01 -1.96 18.68
C LYS A 153 -4.15 -2.95 19.83
N GLN A 154 -3.87 -4.23 19.59
CA GLN A 154 -3.93 -5.24 20.63
C GLN A 154 -2.89 -5.01 21.73
N LEU A 155 -1.65 -4.68 21.36
CA LEU A 155 -0.58 -4.37 22.32
C LEU A 155 -0.93 -3.15 23.18
N VAL A 156 -1.32 -2.03 22.55
CA VAL A 156 -1.67 -0.80 23.27
C VAL A 156 -2.90 -1.00 24.18
N GLN A 157 -3.88 -1.81 23.74
CA GLN A 157 -5.01 -2.16 24.60
C GLN A 157 -4.59 -3.00 25.80
N ALA A 158 -3.68 -3.96 25.63
CA ALA A 158 -3.15 -4.77 26.72
C ALA A 158 -2.43 -3.89 27.76
N ASP A 159 -1.53 -3.01 27.30
CA ASP A 159 -0.82 -2.06 28.17
C ASP A 159 -1.78 -1.16 28.95
N LEU A 160 -2.84 -0.66 28.28
CA LEU A 160 -3.88 0.14 28.93
C LEU A 160 -4.63 -0.68 29.99
N PHE A 161 -5.04 -1.91 29.67
CA PHE A 161 -5.74 -2.77 30.63
C PHE A 161 -4.90 -3.11 31.85
N ASP A 162 -3.60 -3.36 31.67
CA ASP A 162 -2.68 -3.62 32.78
C ASP A 162 -2.57 -2.40 33.71
N SER A 163 -2.47 -1.19 33.13
CA SER A 163 -2.43 0.05 33.93
C SER A 163 -3.72 0.29 34.73
N GLU A 164 -4.89 0.00 34.14
CA GLU A 164 -6.19 0.13 34.81
C GLU A 164 -6.39 -0.94 35.90
N LEU A 165 -5.91 -2.17 35.67
CA LEU A 165 -5.93 -3.23 36.68
C LEU A 165 -5.01 -2.92 37.85
N ASP A 166 -3.86 -2.29 37.60
CA ASP A 166 -2.97 -1.85 38.66
C ASP A 166 -3.59 -0.72 39.50
N ALA A 167 -4.28 0.23 38.87
CA ALA A 167 -5.09 1.23 39.58
C ALA A 167 -6.19 0.57 40.44
N ALA A 168 -6.88 -0.45 39.89
CA ALA A 168 -7.88 -1.21 40.65
C ALA A 168 -7.26 -1.93 41.87
N LYS A 169 -6.07 -2.52 41.73
CA LYS A 169 -5.34 -3.16 42.85
C LYS A 169 -4.97 -2.14 43.92
N GLU A 170 -4.52 -0.95 43.54
CA GLU A 170 -4.16 0.11 44.47
C GLU A 170 -5.38 0.62 45.26
N LEU A 171 -6.51 0.86 44.58
CA LEU A 171 -7.78 1.20 45.23
C LEU A 171 -8.19 0.14 46.24
N ASN A 172 -8.04 -1.15 45.88
CA ASN A 172 -8.39 -2.24 46.78
C ASN A 172 -7.47 -2.30 48.02
N LYS A 173 -6.16 -2.10 47.85
CA LYS A 173 -5.20 -2.00 48.97
C LYS A 173 -5.56 -0.89 49.94
N ASN A 174 -6.06 0.24 49.42
CA ASN A 174 -6.51 1.38 50.21
C ASN A 174 -7.96 1.25 50.73
N LYS A 175 -8.55 0.05 50.72
CA LYS A 175 -9.92 -0.27 51.18
C LYS A 175 -11.05 0.38 50.37
N PHE A 176 -10.77 0.94 49.19
CA PHE A 176 -11.79 1.43 48.25
C PHE A 176 -12.32 0.30 47.35
N SER A 177 -12.84 -0.76 47.96
CA SER A 177 -13.25 -2.01 47.28
C SER A 177 -14.32 -1.81 46.20
N ARG A 178 -15.26 -0.88 46.40
CA ARG A 178 -16.29 -0.54 45.39
C ARG A 178 -15.68 0.11 44.14
N GLY A 179 -14.73 1.04 44.34
CA GLY A 179 -14.02 1.71 43.23
C GLY A 179 -13.13 0.74 42.47
N ALA A 180 -12.38 -0.10 43.20
CA ALA A 180 -11.59 -1.18 42.62
C ALA A 180 -12.43 -2.14 41.77
N GLY A 181 -13.59 -2.56 42.29
CA GLY A 181 -14.52 -3.43 41.56
C GLY A 181 -15.09 -2.78 40.30
N ALA A 182 -15.40 -1.47 40.33
CA ALA A 182 -15.88 -0.74 39.16
C ALA A 182 -14.82 -0.69 38.04
N VAL A 183 -13.58 -0.31 38.36
CA VAL A 183 -12.49 -0.25 37.37
C VAL A 183 -12.19 -1.65 36.79
N ALA A 184 -12.07 -2.67 37.64
CA ALA A 184 -11.86 -4.04 37.19
C ALA A 184 -13.01 -4.56 36.30
N GLY A 185 -14.26 -4.22 36.63
CA GLY A 185 -15.43 -4.55 35.83
C GLY A 185 -15.41 -3.90 34.44
N VAL A 186 -15.02 -2.63 34.35
CA VAL A 186 -14.86 -1.92 33.07
C VAL A 186 -13.76 -2.54 32.21
N VAL A 187 -12.62 -2.91 32.81
CA VAL A 187 -11.54 -3.61 32.08
C VAL A 187 -12.02 -4.96 31.55
N LEU A 188 -12.73 -5.75 32.38
CA LEU A 188 -13.29 -7.03 31.96
C LEU A 188 -14.29 -6.88 30.81
N GLU A 189 -15.19 -5.90 30.89
CA GLU A 189 -16.16 -5.61 29.82
C GLU A 189 -15.46 -5.24 28.51
N LYS A 190 -14.46 -4.36 28.57
CA LYS A 190 -13.66 -3.98 27.39
C LYS A 190 -12.91 -5.17 26.80
N HIS A 191 -12.32 -6.02 27.63
CA HIS A 191 -11.62 -7.22 27.18
C HIS A 191 -12.56 -8.22 26.50
N LEU A 192 -13.71 -8.52 27.11
CA LEU A 192 -14.73 -9.40 26.52
C LEU A 192 -15.29 -8.83 25.21
N ALA A 193 -15.54 -7.53 25.14
CA ALA A 193 -15.96 -6.87 23.90
C ALA A 193 -14.91 -7.03 22.78
N GLN A 194 -13.62 -6.89 23.11
CA GLN A 194 -12.53 -7.11 22.14
C GLN A 194 -12.46 -8.58 21.68
N LEU A 195 -12.64 -9.54 22.59
CA LEU A 195 -12.70 -10.97 22.23
C LEU A 195 -13.87 -11.27 21.28
N LEU A 196 -15.05 -10.70 21.52
CA LEU A 196 -16.21 -10.85 20.63
C LEU A 196 -15.92 -10.28 19.23
N ILE A 197 -15.25 -9.13 19.14
CA ILE A 197 -14.80 -8.55 17.86
C ILE A 197 -13.81 -9.48 17.17
N ASN A 198 -12.81 -9.99 17.89
CA ASN A 198 -11.79 -10.90 17.34
C ASN A 198 -12.41 -12.21 16.80
N HIS A 199 -13.51 -12.68 17.39
CA HIS A 199 -14.26 -13.86 16.95
C HIS A 199 -15.40 -13.55 15.96
N ASN A 200 -15.51 -12.32 15.43
CA ASN A 200 -16.55 -11.88 14.49
C ASN A 200 -17.99 -12.09 15.02
N LEU A 201 -18.20 -12.02 16.34
CA LEU A 201 -19.51 -12.17 16.97
C LEU A 201 -20.19 -10.79 17.12
N LYS A 202 -21.44 -10.67 16.66
CA LYS A 202 -22.22 -9.41 16.77
C LYS A 202 -22.67 -9.18 18.22
N ILE A 203 -22.33 -8.01 18.77
CA ILE A 203 -22.83 -7.56 20.08
C ILE A 203 -24.25 -7.00 19.90
N SER A 204 -25.25 -7.57 20.58
CA SER A 204 -26.66 -7.15 20.44
C SER A 204 -27.06 -5.94 21.30
N LYS A 205 -26.18 -5.46 22.20
CA LYS A 205 -26.39 -4.26 23.01
C LYS A 205 -25.12 -3.42 23.14
N LYS A 206 -25.25 -2.10 22.94
CA LYS A 206 -24.15 -1.15 23.20
C LYS A 206 -23.77 -1.19 24.69
N PRO A 207 -22.48 -1.31 25.04
CA PRO A 207 -22.01 -1.14 26.41
C PRO A 207 -22.25 0.32 26.84
N LEU A 208 -22.57 0.54 28.12
CA LEU A 208 -22.89 1.85 28.69
C LEU A 208 -21.63 2.75 28.67
N LEU A 209 -21.44 3.48 27.57
CA LEU A 209 -20.27 4.32 27.31
C LEU A 209 -20.46 5.80 27.69
N TYR A 210 -21.31 6.09 28.67
CA TYR A 210 -21.42 7.44 29.21
C TYR A 210 -21.45 7.36 30.73
N LEU A 211 -20.28 7.48 31.34
CA LEU A 211 -20.03 8.24 32.57
C LEU A 211 -18.51 8.37 32.71
N THR A 212 -18.07 9.64 32.70
CA THR A 212 -16.72 10.22 32.78
C THR A 212 -15.83 10.13 31.55
#